data_AF-A0A832X9N8-F1
#
_entry.id   AF-A0A832X9N8-F1
#
_cell.length_a   1.000
_cell.length_b   1.000
_cell.length_c   1.000
_cell.angle_alpha   90.00
_cell.angle_beta   90.00
_cell.angle_gamma   90.00
#
_symmetry.space_group_name_H-M   'P 1'
#
loop_
_entity.id
_entity.type
_entity.pdbx_description
1 polymer ?
#
loop_
_entity_poly.entity_id
_entity_poly.type
_entity_poly.pdbx_seq_one_letter_code
_entity_poly.pdbx_strand_id
1 'polypeptide(L)'
;MGCIENLKYEMLLPLGASFKECREYVEKNFSEVWYVDPGYKLFDEYIIGLPPIALGLDGGKIVFPYTKPCHGTYLLRIEDCEEADRVRTTARKKK
;
A
#
# COMPACT_ATOMS: atom_id res chain seq x y z
N MET A 1 10.09 -14.85 -3.41
CA MET A 1 9.29 -14.89 -4.66
C MET A 1 7.84 -15.15 -4.28
N GLY A 2 7.10 -14.09 -3.97
CA GLY A 2 5.70 -14.19 -3.61
C GLY A 2 4.92 -13.23 -4.51
N CYS A 3 4.12 -13.76 -5.44
CA CYS A 3 3.14 -12.94 -6.13
C CYS A 3 2.12 -12.45 -5.10
N ILE A 4 1.75 -11.18 -5.14
CA ILE A 4 0.71 -10.58 -4.27
C ILE A 4 -0.59 -11.38 -4.32
N GLU A 5 -0.85 -12.05 -5.45
CA GLU A 5 -2.03 -12.91 -5.69
C GLU A 5 -2.06 -14.19 -4.85
N ASN A 6 -0.92 -14.67 -4.33
CA ASN A 6 -0.87 -15.84 -3.44
C ASN A 6 -0.90 -15.48 -1.95
N LEU A 7 -0.85 -14.19 -1.62
CA LEU A 7 -0.94 -13.71 -0.25
C LEU A 7 -2.40 -13.54 0.15
N LYS A 8 -2.72 -13.78 1.43
CA LYS A 8 -4.05 -13.45 1.96
C LYS A 8 -4.18 -11.93 2.02
N TYR A 9 -4.83 -11.35 1.02
CA TYR A 9 -5.11 -9.92 0.97
C TYR A 9 -6.58 -9.63 1.28
N GLU A 10 -6.81 -8.48 1.91
CA GLU A 10 -8.12 -7.90 2.16
C GLU A 10 -8.26 -6.63 1.31
N MET A 11 -9.37 -6.49 0.57
CA MET A 11 -9.68 -5.27 -0.18
C MET A 11 -10.44 -4.28 0.73
N LEU A 12 -9.86 -3.11 0.96
CA LEU A 12 -10.45 -2.08 1.83
C LEU A 12 -11.32 -1.06 1.08
N LEU A 13 -11.05 -0.87 -0.21
CA LEU A 13 -11.82 0.02 -1.08
C LEU A 13 -12.40 -0.73 -2.28
N PRO A 14 -13.56 -0.28 -2.81
CA PRO A 14 -14.15 -0.86 -4.00
C PRO A 14 -13.25 -0.68 -5.23
N LEU A 15 -13.49 -1.53 -6.22
CA LEU A 15 -12.77 -1.58 -7.49
C LEU A 15 -12.91 -0.25 -8.25
N GLY A 16 -11.78 0.35 -8.64
CA GLY A 16 -11.76 1.62 -9.37
C GLY A 16 -11.62 2.87 -8.49
N ALA A 17 -11.24 2.72 -7.21
CA ALA A 17 -10.93 3.86 -6.35
C ALA A 17 -9.79 4.71 -6.90
N SER A 18 -9.91 6.03 -6.78
CA SER A 18 -8.87 6.96 -7.22
C SER A 18 -7.65 6.92 -6.29
N PHE A 19 -6.45 7.21 -6.80
CA PHE A 19 -5.24 7.32 -5.95
C PHE A 19 -5.42 8.30 -4.79
N LYS A 20 -6.19 9.37 -5.01
CA LYS A 20 -6.54 10.36 -3.97
C LYS A 20 -7.40 9.73 -2.86
N GLU A 21 -8.41 8.94 -3.22
CA GLU A 21 -9.29 8.28 -2.26
C GLU A 21 -8.53 7.24 -1.45
N CYS A 22 -7.69 6.44 -2.10
CA CYS A 22 -6.78 5.51 -1.42
C CYS A 22 -5.90 6.23 -0.39
N ARG A 23 -5.30 7.36 -0.78
CA ARG A 23 -4.48 8.18 0.12
C ARG A 23 -5.28 8.69 1.31
N GLU A 24 -6.43 9.33 1.05
CA GLU A 24 -7.27 9.88 2.12
C GLU A 24 -7.78 8.81 3.07
N TYR A 25 -8.13 7.63 2.57
CA TYR A 25 -8.55 6.50 3.40
C TYR A 25 -7.43 6.03 4.32
N VAL A 26 -6.22 5.83 3.76
CA VAL A 26 -5.05 5.43 4.56
C VAL A 26 -4.75 6.47 5.64
N GLU A 27 -4.78 7.75 5.29
CA GLU A 27 -4.48 8.83 6.23
C GLU A 27 -5.52 9.02 7.34
N LYS A 28 -6.79 8.67 7.10
CA LYS A 28 -7.88 8.79 8.08
C LYS A 28 -8.02 7.57 8.97
N ASN A 29 -7.78 6.37 8.42
CA ASN A 29 -8.04 5.11 9.13
C ASN A 29 -6.81 4.55 9.84
N PHE A 30 -5.59 4.97 9.48
CA PHE A 30 -4.36 4.44 10.06
C PHE A 30 -3.59 5.54 10.80
N SER A 31 -3.13 5.23 12.01
CA SER A 31 -2.28 6.14 12.78
C SER A 31 -0.84 6.16 12.29
N GLU A 32 -0.36 5.06 11.71
CA GLU A 32 1.00 4.93 11.20
C GLU A 32 0.99 5.01 9.66
N VAL A 33 1.29 6.19 9.13
CA VAL A 33 1.26 6.45 7.68
C VAL A 33 2.65 6.81 7.18
N TRP A 34 3.04 6.14 6.10
CA TRP A 34 4.32 6.29 5.43
C TRP A 34 4.09 6.73 3.98
N TYR A 35 4.95 7.60 3.48
CA TYR A 35 4.89 8.06 2.10
C TYR A 35 6.04 7.49 1.29
N VAL A 36 5.72 7.02 0.09
CA VAL A 36 6.67 6.55 -0.91
C VAL A 36 6.40 7.21 -2.26
N ASP A 37 7.45 7.29 -3.08
CA ASP A 37 7.34 7.73 -4.47
C ASP A 37 6.90 6.57 -5.39
N PRO A 38 6.27 6.85 -6.54
CA PRO A 38 5.99 5.83 -7.54
C PRO A 38 7.29 5.16 -8.01
N GLY A 39 7.22 3.85 -8.27
CA GLY A 39 8.42 3.04 -8.52
C GLY A 39 9.09 2.52 -7.23
N TYR A 40 8.51 2.76 -6.06
CA TYR A 40 8.90 2.06 -4.84
C TYR A 40 8.56 0.57 -4.96
N LYS A 41 9.50 -0.30 -4.56
CA LYS A 41 9.37 -1.75 -4.67
C LYS A 41 8.78 -2.32 -3.37
N LEU A 42 7.58 -2.88 -3.45
CA LEU A 42 6.85 -3.52 -2.35
C LEU A 42 6.46 -4.95 -2.76
N PHE A 43 6.71 -5.95 -1.91
CA PHE A 43 6.43 -7.36 -2.23
C PHE A 43 7.05 -7.84 -3.56
N ASP A 44 8.23 -7.30 -3.89
CA ASP A 44 8.92 -7.50 -5.17
C ASP A 44 8.26 -6.86 -6.42
N GLU A 45 7.13 -6.18 -6.27
CA GLU A 45 6.46 -5.44 -7.35
C GLU A 45 6.68 -3.92 -7.22
N TYR A 46 6.72 -3.25 -8.37
CA TYR A 46 6.84 -1.79 -8.42
C TYR A 46 5.46 -1.16 -8.29
N ILE A 47 5.25 -0.38 -7.23
CA ILE A 47 3.98 0.31 -7.03
C ILE A 47 3.89 1.49 -7.99
N ILE A 48 2.77 1.51 -8.72
CA ILE A 48 2.39 2.57 -9.63
C ILE A 48 1.37 3.47 -8.92
N GLY A 49 1.54 4.78 -9.04
CA GLY A 49 0.57 5.72 -8.49
C GLY A 49 1.01 7.18 -8.58
N LEU A 50 0.21 8.06 -7.99
CA LEU A 50 0.51 9.49 -7.92
C LEU A 50 1.29 9.82 -6.63
N PRO A 51 2.47 10.46 -6.73
CA PRO A 51 3.22 10.86 -5.55
C PRO A 51 2.48 11.95 -4.75
N PRO A 52 2.61 11.97 -3.41
CA PRO A 52 3.14 10.90 -2.55
C PRO A 52 2.16 9.74 -2.36
N ILE A 53 2.59 8.50 -2.53
CA ILE A 53 1.74 7.32 -2.28
C ILE A 53 1.72 7.04 -0.78
N ALA A 54 0.53 7.00 -0.16
CA ALA A 54 0.40 6.67 1.26
C ALA A 54 0.32 5.17 1.47
N LEU A 55 1.14 4.69 2.40
CA LEU A 55 1.15 3.33 2.93
C LEU A 55 0.69 3.37 4.38
N GLY A 56 -0.32 2.57 4.72
CA GLY A 56 -0.78 2.40 6.08
C GLY A 56 -0.07 1.21 6.71
N LEU A 57 0.55 1.41 7.87
CA LEU A 57 1.05 0.30 8.67
C LEU A 57 0.17 0.12 9.91
N ASP A 58 -0.17 -1.13 10.19
CA ASP A 58 -0.96 -1.54 11.35
C ASP A 58 -0.28 -2.76 11.98
N GLY A 59 0.71 -2.50 12.82
CA GLY A 59 1.56 -3.54 13.40
C GLY A 59 2.36 -4.28 12.33
N GLY A 60 1.95 -5.51 12.00
CA GLY A 60 2.52 -6.36 10.94
C GLY A 60 1.70 -6.37 9.65
N LYS A 61 0.79 -5.43 9.47
CA LYS A 61 -0.05 -5.33 8.26
C LYS A 61 0.30 -4.09 7.46
N ILE A 62 0.43 -4.26 6.15
CA ILE A 62 0.68 -3.19 5.19
C ILE A 62 -0.56 -2.95 4.37
N VAL A 63 -0.92 -1.68 4.24
CA VAL A 63 -2.00 -1.20 3.39
C VAL A 63 -1.44 -0.31 2.30
N PHE A 64 -1.73 -0.64 1.05
CA PHE A 64 -1.16 0.04 -0.10
C PHE A 64 -2.10 0.02 -1.31
N PRO A 65 -2.04 1.05 -2.16
CA PRO A 65 -2.75 1.03 -3.42
C PRO A 65 -2.05 0.08 -4.40
N TYR A 66 -2.81 -0.81 -5.02
CA TYR A 66 -2.31 -1.72 -6.05
C TYR A 66 -3.15 -1.55 -7.31
N THR A 67 -2.50 -1.26 -8.44
CA THR A 67 -3.18 -1.00 -9.71
C THR A 67 -2.97 -2.17 -10.66
N LYS A 68 -4.04 -2.90 -10.98
CA LYS A 68 -4.03 -3.89 -12.06
C LYS A 68 -4.48 -3.24 -13.36
N PRO A 69 -3.77 -3.45 -14.49
CA PRO A 69 -4.10 -2.81 -15.77
C PRO A 69 -5.49 -3.19 -16.31
N CYS A 70 -6.00 -4.36 -15.95
CA CYS A 70 -7.28 -4.88 -16.41
C CYS A 70 -8.49 -4.45 -15.57
N HIS A 71 -8.29 -4.04 -14.31
CA HIS A 71 -9.40 -3.78 -13.38
C HIS A 71 -9.29 -2.48 -12.57
N GLY A 72 -8.20 -1.72 -12.74
CA GLY A 72 -8.01 -0.43 -12.09
C GLY A 72 -7.27 -0.52 -10.75
N THR A 73 -7.44 0.52 -9.93
CA THR A 73 -6.74 0.68 -8.64
C THR A 73 -7.58 0.14 -7.49
N TYR A 74 -6.89 -0.56 -6.59
CA TYR A 74 -7.43 -1.17 -5.39
C TYR A 74 -6.65 -0.66 -4.18
N LEU A 75 -7.28 -0.71 -3.00
CA LEU A 75 -6.58 -0.57 -1.74
C LEU A 75 -6.51 -1.95 -1.07
N LEU A 76 -5.32 -2.53 -1.03
CA LEU A 76 -5.08 -3.85 -0.46
C LEU A 76 -4.47 -3.73 0.93
N ARG A 77 -4.85 -4.65 1.80
CA ARG A 77 -4.23 -4.91 3.10
C ARG A 77 -3.65 -6.32 3.10
N ILE A 78 -2.38 -6.44 3.43
CA ILE A 78 -1.66 -7.71 3.51
C ILE A 78 -0.97 -7.80 4.87
N GLU A 79 -1.03 -8.97 5.49
CA GLU A 79 -0.29 -9.26 6.71
C GLU A 79 1.10 -9.80 6.36
N ASP A 80 2.13 -8.99 6.59
CA ASP A 80 3.53 -9.32 6.40
C ASP A 80 4.39 -8.44 7.30
N CYS A 81 4.89 -9.02 8.40
CA CYS A 81 5.71 -8.30 9.36
C CYS A 81 7.08 -7.91 8.79
N GLU A 82 7.66 -8.70 7.89
CA GLU A 82 9.00 -8.47 7.35
C GLU A 82 8.99 -7.29 6.39
N GLU A 83 8.02 -7.26 5.47
CA GLU A 83 7.85 -6.12 4.56
C GLU A 83 7.41 -4.86 5.33
N ALA A 84 6.61 -4.99 6.39
CA ALA A 84 6.21 -3.84 7.21
C ALA A 84 7.43 -3.17 7.86
N ASP A 85 8.34 -3.96 8.43
CA ASP A 85 9.57 -3.46 9.05
C ASP A 85 10.52 -2.85 8.03
N ARG A 86 10.60 -3.46 6.84
CA ARG A 86 11.34 -2.91 5.71
C ARG A 86 10.82 -1.53 5.32
N VAL A 87 9.50 -1.37 5.14
CA VAL A 87 8.86 -0.07 4.82
C VAL A 87 9.15 0.97 5.89
N ARG A 88 9.11 0.62 7.18
CA ARG A 88 9.47 1.55 8.27
C ARG A 88 10.91 2.08 8.18
N THR A 89 11.81 1.30 7.60
CA THR A 89 13.23 1.64 7.48
C THR A 89 13.54 2.43 6.21
N THR A 90 12.82 2.16 5.11
CA THR A 90 13.11 2.72 3.77
C THR A 90 12.19 3.88 3.37
N ALA A 91 10.95 3.91 3.86
CA ALA A 91 9.96 4.91 3.49
C ALA A 91 10.06 6.18 4.35
N ARG A 92 9.42 7.27 3.90
CA ARG A 92 9.39 8.53 4.64
C ARG A 92 8.15 8.58 5.52
N LYS A 93 8.32 8.60 6.85
CA LYS A 93 7.19 8.73 7.78
C LYS A 93 6.49 10.06 7.58
N LYS A 94 5.15 10.05 7.58
CA LYS A 94 4.36 11.28 7.72
C LYS A 94 4.71 11.91 9.08
N LYS A 95 5.35 13.08 9.05
CA LYS A 95 5.61 13.90 10.25
C LYS A 95 4.38 14.71 10.62
#